data_AF-A0AAE6CH88-F1
#
_entry.id   AF-A0AAE6CH88-F1
#
_cell.length_a   1.000
_cell.length_b   1.000
_cell.length_c   1.000
_cell.angle_alpha   90.00
_cell.angle_beta   90.00
_cell.angle_gamma   90.00
#
_symmetry.space_group_name_H-M   'P 1'
#
loop_
_entity.id
_entity.type
_entity.pdbx_description
1 polymer ?
#
loop_
_entity_poly.entity_id
_entity_poly.type
_entity_poly.pdbx_seq_one_letter_code
_entity_poly.pdbx_strand_id
1 'polypeptide(L)'
;MTVSIFLDDACEELEKRAEGEKVALVFHLKIKRGEAYLSWLRESVNRCGGERLFRVQADPVAREGMWLDEILIDEFPSPKAALNFMATHGEALRRHCESWAVLAVVPESPWLFRMVRWMSGLIQVFKGVRDTGTPAAGWAAENAAIWPDKAQMEVARSQNLDAPLFVYNLNKYKAIAEYQEGAEPEPSVSGKEAYDRYAKLAGFELMRRGAFPVYGGTPICLLAGEPDCMLQDSWDKFIFVRYPQRRNLLTTIEGDAFGESQKHRDAGLARVAIFMASPVGSG
;
A
#
# COMPACT_ATOMS: atom_id res chain seq x y z
N MET A 1 -9.69 15.92 26.99
CA MET A 1 -8.48 15.07 26.96
C MET A 1 -7.78 15.34 25.65
N THR A 2 -6.60 15.94 25.71
CA THR A 2 -5.78 16.29 24.55
C THR A 2 -5.23 14.99 23.97
N VAL A 3 -5.80 14.51 22.87
CA VAL A 3 -5.16 13.46 22.08
C VAL A 3 -3.92 14.12 21.51
N SER A 4 -2.76 13.84 22.12
CA SER A 4 -1.49 14.33 21.62
C SER A 4 -1.35 13.88 20.17
N ILE A 5 -1.06 14.83 19.29
CA ILE A 5 -0.84 14.61 17.85
C ILE A 5 0.38 13.68 17.64
N PHE A 6 1.22 13.57 18.66
CA PHE A 6 2.41 12.75 18.74
C PHE A 6 2.35 11.86 19.97
N LEU A 7 2.61 10.58 19.81
CA LEU A 7 3.12 9.80 20.94
C LEU A 7 4.61 10.18 21.03
N ASP A 8 5.05 10.79 22.13
CA ASP A 8 6.45 11.22 22.29
C ASP A 8 7.42 10.06 21.98
N ASP A 9 7.04 8.84 22.39
CA ASP A 9 7.72 7.58 22.05
C ASP A 9 7.85 7.33 20.54
N ALA A 10 6.84 7.67 19.73
CA ALA A 10 6.85 7.47 18.28
C ALA A 10 7.78 8.46 17.55
N CYS A 11 7.91 9.69 18.08
CA CYS A 11 8.88 10.66 17.57
C CYS A 11 10.32 10.19 17.85
N GLU A 12 10.60 9.75 19.07
CA GLU A 12 11.91 9.20 19.44
C GLU A 12 12.25 7.95 18.62
N GLU A 13 11.27 7.04 18.43
CA GLU A 13 11.43 5.86 17.61
C GLU A 13 11.77 6.22 16.15
N LEU A 14 11.08 7.22 15.58
CA LEU A 14 11.33 7.67 14.22
C LEU A 14 12.75 8.24 14.07
N GLU A 15 13.16 9.15 14.96
CA GLU A 15 14.49 9.75 14.90
C GLU A 15 15.60 8.71 15.05
N LYS A 16 15.41 7.72 15.93
CA LYS A 16 16.38 6.65 16.17
C LYS A 16 16.46 5.64 15.03
N ARG A 17 15.32 5.18 14.49
CA ARG A 17 15.29 4.10 13.49
C ARG A 17 15.53 4.57 12.06
N ALA A 18 15.36 5.86 11.79
CA ALA A 18 15.59 6.47 10.48
C ALA A 18 16.67 7.57 10.51
N GLU A 19 17.61 7.50 11.45
CA GLU A 19 18.74 8.44 11.52
C GLU A 19 19.52 8.42 10.20
N GLY A 20 19.68 9.59 9.58
CA GLY A 20 20.38 9.74 8.30
C GLY A 20 19.60 9.27 7.06
N GLU A 21 18.41 8.70 7.25
CA GLU A 21 17.56 8.22 6.17
C GLU A 21 16.51 9.26 5.74
N LYS A 22 15.95 9.07 4.54
CA LYS A 22 14.71 9.74 4.17
C LYS A 22 13.53 9.12 4.90
N VAL A 23 12.42 9.86 5.01
CA VAL A 23 11.19 9.38 5.64
C VAL A 23 10.01 9.70 4.76
N ALA A 24 9.18 8.70 4.47
CA ALA A 24 7.87 8.91 3.87
C ALA A 24 6.80 8.92 4.95
N LEU A 25 5.91 9.91 4.90
CA LEU A 25 4.66 9.93 5.65
C LEU A 25 3.54 9.45 4.76
N VAL A 26 2.94 8.32 5.12
CA VAL A 26 1.77 7.76 4.44
C VAL A 26 0.53 8.15 5.23
N PHE A 27 -0.22 9.09 4.70
CA PHE A 27 -1.46 9.60 5.27
C PHE A 27 -2.63 8.73 4.82
N HIS A 28 -3.44 8.31 5.78
CA HIS A 28 -4.68 7.59 5.58
C HIS A 28 -5.80 8.49 6.12
N LEU A 29 -6.60 9.09 5.24
CA LEU A 29 -7.52 10.17 5.59
C LEU A 29 -8.97 9.82 5.28
N LYS A 30 -9.85 10.01 6.26
CA LYS A 30 -11.29 10.16 6.06
C LYS A 30 -11.64 11.63 6.20
N ILE A 31 -12.02 12.28 5.12
CA ILE A 31 -12.02 13.74 5.00
C ILE A 31 -13.42 14.29 5.27
N LYS A 32 -13.52 15.31 6.13
CA LYS A 32 -14.72 16.15 6.21
C LYS A 32 -14.77 17.00 4.95
N ARG A 33 -15.63 16.64 3.99
CA ARG A 33 -15.72 17.33 2.69
C ARG A 33 -15.82 18.84 2.87
N GLY A 34 -14.99 19.60 2.15
CA GLY A 34 -15.04 21.06 2.12
C GLY A 34 -13.76 21.73 1.61
N GLU A 35 -13.85 23.03 1.32
CA GLU A 35 -12.75 23.87 0.80
C GLU A 35 -11.53 23.93 1.72
N ALA A 36 -11.73 23.77 3.04
CA ALA A 36 -10.66 23.88 4.02
C ALA A 36 -9.59 22.78 3.83
N TYR A 37 -10.01 21.55 3.55
CA TYR A 37 -9.08 20.45 3.24
C TYR A 37 -8.30 20.72 1.95
N LEU A 38 -8.96 21.26 0.91
CA LEU A 38 -8.32 21.62 -0.35
C LEU A 38 -7.30 22.76 -0.16
N SER A 39 -7.58 23.72 0.71
CA SER A 39 -6.60 24.76 1.09
C SER A 39 -5.40 24.15 1.79
N TRP A 40 -5.64 23.29 2.78
CA TRP A 40 -4.57 22.57 3.48
C TRP A 40 -3.70 21.78 2.50
N LEU A 41 -4.31 21.06 1.55
CA LEU A 41 -3.59 20.30 0.52
C LEU A 41 -2.65 21.19 -0.29
N ARG A 42 -3.08 22.38 -0.71
CA ARG A 42 -2.26 23.32 -1.48
C ARG A 42 -1.14 23.92 -0.63
N GLU A 43 -1.45 24.27 0.61
CA GLU A 43 -0.52 24.94 1.53
C GLU A 43 0.57 24.00 2.04
N SER A 44 0.27 22.70 2.18
CA SER A 44 1.17 21.69 2.74
C SER A 44 2.20 21.17 1.73
N VAL A 45 1.98 21.33 0.43
CA VAL A 45 2.90 20.80 -0.61
C VAL A 45 4.24 21.54 -0.56
N ASN A 46 5.35 20.81 -0.74
CA ASN A 46 6.71 21.34 -0.77
C ASN A 46 7.15 22.03 0.53
N ARG A 47 6.49 21.74 1.66
CA ARG A 47 6.83 22.28 2.98
C ARG A 47 7.83 21.40 3.70
N CYS A 48 8.67 22.04 4.52
CA CYS A 48 9.74 21.37 5.26
C CYS A 48 10.69 20.55 4.36
N GLY A 49 10.80 20.90 3.07
CA GLY A 49 11.58 20.15 2.09
C GLY A 49 10.97 18.82 1.64
N GLY A 50 9.73 18.51 2.07
CA GLY A 50 9.02 17.30 1.66
C GLY A 50 8.32 17.43 0.32
N GLU A 51 8.22 16.36 -0.44
CA GLU A 51 7.56 16.29 -1.75
C GLU A 51 6.34 15.36 -1.68
N ARG A 52 5.18 15.83 -2.17
CA ARG A 52 4.00 14.98 -2.31
C ARG A 52 4.11 14.12 -3.56
N LEU A 53 4.39 12.84 -3.37
CA LEU A 53 4.61 11.87 -4.46
C LEU A 53 3.31 11.29 -4.98
N PHE A 54 2.37 10.99 -4.08
CA PHE A 54 1.10 10.36 -4.44
C PHE A 54 -0.08 10.98 -3.70
N ARG A 55 -1.20 11.07 -4.41
CA ARG A 55 -2.53 11.36 -3.90
C ARG A 55 -3.53 10.50 -4.67
N VAL A 56 -4.18 9.58 -3.97
CA VAL A 56 -5.13 8.63 -4.58
C VAL A 56 -6.41 8.58 -3.76
N GLN A 57 -7.53 8.38 -4.44
CA GLN A 57 -8.84 8.19 -3.83
C GLN A 57 -9.04 6.70 -3.57
N ALA A 58 -9.25 6.32 -2.31
CA ALA A 58 -9.55 4.95 -1.96
C ALA A 58 -10.90 4.52 -2.56
N ASP A 59 -11.01 3.25 -2.94
CA ASP A 59 -12.28 2.67 -3.33
C ASP A 59 -13.28 2.74 -2.18
N PRO A 60 -14.59 2.91 -2.48
CA PRO A 60 -15.61 2.91 -1.44
C PRO A 60 -15.57 1.59 -0.67
N VAL A 61 -15.63 1.69 0.65
CA VAL A 61 -15.41 0.62 1.63
C VAL A 61 -16.16 -0.67 1.30
N ALA A 62 -15.49 -1.80 1.45
CA ALA A 62 -16.13 -3.12 1.34
C ALA A 62 -15.69 -4.13 2.43
N ARG A 63 -14.47 -4.02 2.97
CA ARG A 63 -14.09 -4.73 4.20
C ARG A 63 -14.59 -3.95 5.41
N GLU A 64 -15.32 -4.62 6.29
CA GLU A 64 -15.80 -4.03 7.54
C GLU A 64 -14.62 -3.43 8.33
N GLY A 65 -14.72 -2.15 8.73
CA GLY A 65 -13.65 -1.48 9.47
C GLY A 65 -12.69 -0.62 8.63
N MET A 66 -12.74 -0.64 7.30
CA MET A 66 -11.87 0.20 6.46
C MET A 66 -12.55 1.51 6.12
N TRP A 67 -12.20 2.65 6.74
CA TRP A 67 -12.95 3.92 6.57
C TRP A 67 -12.08 5.02 5.96
N LEU A 68 -11.73 4.91 4.68
CA LEU A 68 -10.73 5.77 4.05
C LEU A 68 -11.27 6.45 2.79
N ASP A 69 -11.01 7.75 2.64
CA ASP A 69 -11.32 8.50 1.42
C ASP A 69 -10.08 8.70 0.54
N GLU A 70 -8.94 9.07 1.13
CA GLU A 70 -7.71 9.37 0.38
C GLU A 70 -6.45 8.80 1.07
N ILE A 71 -5.48 8.40 0.24
CA ILE A 71 -4.10 8.13 0.64
C ILE A 71 -3.20 9.20 0.05
N LEU A 72 -2.39 9.83 0.91
CA LEU A 72 -1.30 10.70 0.49
C LEU A 72 0.04 10.07 0.87
N ILE A 73 1.06 10.27 0.04
CA ILE A 73 2.43 9.86 0.35
C ILE A 73 3.32 11.07 0.11
N ASP A 74 3.84 11.63 1.20
CA ASP A 74 4.80 12.74 1.15
C ASP A 74 6.17 12.21 1.62
N GLU A 75 7.22 12.44 0.84
CA GLU A 75 8.59 12.04 1.17
C GLU A 75 9.39 13.24 1.68
N PHE A 76 10.08 13.07 2.81
CA PHE A 76 10.88 14.08 3.49
C PHE A 76 12.37 13.71 3.48
N PRO A 77 13.26 14.70 3.47
CA PRO A 77 14.70 14.46 3.43
C PRO A 77 15.27 13.90 4.74
N SER A 78 14.53 13.96 5.85
CA SER A 78 14.96 13.43 7.15
C SER A 78 13.79 13.26 8.13
N PRO A 79 13.95 12.48 9.23
CA PRO A 79 13.00 12.42 10.34
C PRO A 79 12.60 13.79 10.87
N LYS A 80 13.59 14.65 11.13
CA LYS A 80 13.37 16.00 11.66
C LYS A 80 12.51 16.86 10.73
N ALA A 81 12.70 16.74 9.41
CA ALA A 81 11.87 17.44 8.43
C ALA A 81 10.41 16.97 8.46
N ALA A 82 10.19 15.64 8.55
CA ALA A 82 8.86 15.05 8.68
C ALA A 82 8.16 15.47 9.99
N LEU A 83 8.87 15.46 11.12
CA LEU A 83 8.34 15.90 12.41
C LEU A 83 8.00 17.40 12.42
N ASN A 84 8.86 18.24 11.84
CA ASN A 84 8.57 19.68 11.69
C ASN A 84 7.31 19.93 10.83
N PHE A 85 7.13 19.13 9.77
CA PHE A 85 5.93 19.19 8.95
C PHE A 85 4.69 18.85 9.77
N MET A 86 4.71 17.75 10.51
CA MET A 86 3.60 17.33 11.36
C MET A 86 3.31 18.35 12.47
N ALA A 87 4.33 18.96 13.07
CA ALA A 87 4.17 19.98 14.11
C ALA A 87 3.48 21.24 13.55
N THR A 88 3.74 21.57 12.29
CA THR A 88 3.20 22.77 11.64
C THR A 88 1.81 22.52 11.03
N HIS A 89 1.60 21.38 10.40
CA HIS A 89 0.42 21.10 9.57
C HIS A 89 -0.53 20.02 10.11
N GLY A 90 -0.08 19.21 11.07
CA GLY A 90 -0.81 18.03 11.55
C GLY A 90 -2.11 18.37 12.27
N GLU A 91 -2.11 19.38 13.15
CA GLU A 91 -3.32 19.80 13.88
C GLU A 91 -4.39 20.37 12.94
N ALA A 92 -3.99 21.12 11.92
CA ALA A 92 -4.90 21.62 10.91
C ALA A 92 -5.53 20.46 10.12
N LEU A 93 -4.70 19.52 9.65
CA LEU A 93 -5.17 18.31 8.96
C LEU A 93 -6.19 17.54 9.81
N ARG A 94 -5.87 17.29 11.08
CA ARG A 94 -6.75 16.57 12.03
C ARG A 94 -8.15 17.19 12.10
N ARG A 95 -8.26 18.52 12.09
CA ARG A 95 -9.56 19.22 12.12
C ARG A 95 -10.38 19.01 10.86
N HIS A 96 -9.71 18.79 9.72
CA HIS A 96 -10.32 18.54 8.42
C HIS A 96 -10.67 17.07 8.16
N CYS A 97 -10.30 16.17 9.06
CA CYS A 97 -10.61 14.74 8.95
C CYS A 97 -11.68 14.32 9.97
N GLU A 98 -12.52 13.36 9.59
CA GLU A 98 -13.35 12.59 10.52
C GLU A 98 -12.49 11.60 11.30
N SER A 99 -11.63 10.88 10.58
CA SER A 99 -10.61 9.98 11.11
C SER A 99 -9.35 10.08 10.26
N TRP A 100 -8.20 9.79 10.85
CA TRP A 100 -6.91 9.91 10.17
C TRP A 100 -5.86 9.02 10.82
N ALA A 101 -4.85 8.65 10.04
CA ALA A 101 -3.66 7.97 10.51
C ALA A 101 -2.45 8.33 9.63
N VAL A 102 -1.28 8.47 10.24
CA VAL A 102 -0.01 8.82 9.56
C VAL A 102 1.06 7.80 9.93
N LEU A 103 1.37 6.93 8.98
CA LEU A 103 2.40 5.92 9.12
C LEU A 103 3.74 6.46 8.60
N ALA A 104 4.78 6.41 9.43
CA ALA A 104 6.14 6.71 9.00
C ALA A 104 6.80 5.48 8.39
N VAL A 105 7.47 5.66 7.26
CA VAL A 105 8.11 4.60 6.49
C VAL A 105 9.50 5.04 6.07
N VAL A 106 10.52 4.19 6.23
CA VAL A 106 11.80 4.37 5.51
C VAL A 106 11.59 3.92 4.06
N PRO A 107 11.65 4.83 3.08
CA PRO A 107 11.39 4.46 1.69
C PRO A 107 12.54 3.63 1.12
N GLU A 108 12.21 2.68 0.26
CA GLU A 108 13.19 2.01 -0.58
C GLU A 108 13.82 3.00 -1.57
N SER A 109 15.02 2.67 -2.07
CA SER A 109 15.71 3.51 -3.05
C SER A 109 14.82 3.80 -4.27
N PRO A 110 14.63 5.07 -4.68
CA PRO A 110 13.87 5.41 -5.89
C PRO A 110 14.43 4.75 -7.17
N TRP A 111 15.72 4.44 -7.17
CA TRP A 111 16.37 3.76 -8.29
C TRP A 111 15.81 2.35 -8.52
N LEU A 112 15.42 1.64 -7.45
CA LEU A 112 14.75 0.34 -7.54
C LEU A 112 13.46 0.45 -8.38
N PHE A 113 12.57 1.38 -8.05
CA PHE A 113 11.30 1.56 -8.75
C PHE A 113 11.48 2.07 -10.18
N ARG A 114 12.49 2.93 -10.43
CA ARG A 114 12.85 3.35 -11.79
C ARG A 114 13.30 2.19 -12.66
N MET A 115 14.13 1.29 -12.13
CA MET A 115 14.54 0.08 -12.83
C MET A 115 13.37 -0.85 -13.09
N VAL A 116 12.52 -1.11 -12.08
CA VAL A 116 11.36 -2.00 -12.24
C VAL A 116 10.40 -1.45 -13.28
N ARG A 117 10.16 -0.13 -13.32
CA ARG A 117 9.38 0.52 -14.38
C ARG A 117 9.98 0.29 -15.76
N TRP A 118 11.29 0.44 -15.91
CA TRP A 118 11.98 0.21 -17.17
C TRP A 118 11.88 -1.27 -17.61
N MET A 119 12.10 -2.21 -16.68
CA MET A 119 11.94 -3.64 -16.93
C MET A 119 10.50 -3.98 -17.34
N SER A 120 9.49 -3.42 -16.67
CA SER A 120 8.08 -3.60 -17.04
C SER A 120 7.82 -3.12 -18.46
N GLY A 121 8.37 -1.96 -18.86
CA GLY A 121 8.27 -1.46 -20.24
C GLY A 121 8.87 -2.42 -21.27
N LEU A 122 10.06 -2.98 -21.00
CA LEU A 122 10.66 -3.98 -21.90
C LEU A 122 9.83 -5.26 -21.96
N ILE A 123 9.40 -5.80 -20.82
CA ILE A 123 8.58 -7.00 -20.75
C ILE A 123 7.26 -6.78 -21.51
N GLN A 124 6.66 -5.60 -21.41
CA GLN A 124 5.43 -5.28 -22.12
C GLN A 124 5.64 -5.25 -23.64
N VAL A 125 6.79 -4.78 -24.14
CA VAL A 125 7.12 -4.78 -25.57
C VAL A 125 7.28 -6.21 -26.12
N PHE A 126 7.96 -7.11 -25.41
CA PHE A 126 8.31 -8.43 -25.94
C PHE A 126 7.35 -9.56 -25.51
N LYS A 127 6.72 -9.43 -24.34
CA LYS A 127 5.89 -10.47 -23.69
C LYS A 127 4.56 -9.92 -23.16
N GLY A 128 4.15 -8.75 -23.65
CA GLY A 128 2.94 -8.07 -23.19
C GLY A 128 1.69 -8.95 -23.28
N VAL A 129 0.84 -8.85 -22.26
CA VAL A 129 -0.50 -9.44 -22.23
C VAL A 129 -1.51 -8.31 -22.16
N ARG A 130 -2.55 -8.40 -22.98
CA ARG A 130 -3.69 -7.47 -22.94
C ARG A 130 -4.91 -8.24 -22.45
N ASP A 131 -5.41 -7.85 -21.29
CA ASP A 131 -6.64 -8.39 -20.77
C ASP A 131 -7.83 -7.71 -21.47
N THR A 132 -8.76 -8.52 -21.98
CA THR A 132 -9.98 -8.05 -22.68
C THR A 132 -11.21 -8.70 -22.06
N GLY A 133 -12.35 -8.03 -22.17
CA GLY A 133 -13.60 -8.49 -21.58
C GLY A 133 -13.69 -8.25 -20.07
N THR A 134 -14.67 -8.91 -19.45
CA THR A 134 -14.92 -8.82 -18.01
C THR A 134 -14.23 -9.98 -17.30
N PRO A 135 -13.39 -9.73 -16.28
CA PRO A 135 -12.80 -10.79 -15.46
C PRO A 135 -13.87 -11.73 -14.89
N ALA A 136 -13.56 -13.03 -14.84
CA ALA A 136 -14.48 -14.04 -14.33
C ALA A 136 -14.66 -13.86 -12.80
N ALA A 137 -15.90 -13.90 -12.31
CA ALA A 137 -16.22 -13.65 -10.88
C ALA A 137 -15.73 -14.74 -9.89
N GLY A 138 -14.75 -15.56 -10.26
CA GLY A 138 -14.27 -16.73 -9.53
C GLY A 138 -13.35 -16.43 -8.34
N TRP A 139 -13.47 -15.27 -7.70
CA TRP A 139 -12.65 -14.97 -6.51
C TRP A 139 -13.06 -15.85 -5.33
N ALA A 140 -12.16 -16.72 -4.91
CA ALA A 140 -12.40 -17.68 -3.83
C ALA A 140 -11.20 -17.82 -2.89
N ALA A 141 -10.42 -16.76 -2.67
CA ALA A 141 -9.37 -16.80 -1.66
C ALA A 141 -10.02 -17.01 -0.27
N GLU A 142 -9.75 -18.16 0.35
CA GLU A 142 -10.36 -18.57 1.62
C GLU A 142 -9.83 -17.76 2.81
N ASN A 143 -8.61 -17.22 2.72
CA ASN A 143 -7.95 -16.50 3.80
C ASN A 143 -7.94 -14.97 3.58
N ALA A 144 -9.01 -14.30 4.02
CA ALA A 144 -9.14 -12.84 4.01
C ALA A 144 -8.14 -12.09 4.92
N ALA A 145 -7.35 -12.80 5.75
CA ALA A 145 -6.28 -12.16 6.52
C ALA A 145 -5.10 -11.75 5.64
N ILE A 146 -4.91 -12.39 4.48
CA ILE A 146 -3.76 -12.21 3.59
C ILE A 146 -4.16 -11.90 2.13
N TRP A 147 -5.45 -11.91 1.84
CA TRP A 147 -6.04 -11.63 0.54
C TRP A 147 -7.19 -10.60 0.66
N PRO A 148 -7.55 -9.88 -0.41
CA PRO A 148 -8.77 -9.08 -0.44
C PRO A 148 -9.99 -9.95 -0.13
N ASP A 149 -10.91 -9.46 0.69
CA ASP A 149 -12.15 -10.21 0.93
C ASP A 149 -13.12 -10.12 -0.26
N LYS A 150 -14.23 -10.87 -0.17
CA LYS A 150 -15.24 -10.91 -1.24
C LYS A 150 -15.83 -9.52 -1.52
N ALA A 151 -16.09 -8.73 -0.49
CA ALA A 151 -16.69 -7.42 -0.63
C ALA A 151 -15.72 -6.45 -1.32
N GLN A 152 -14.43 -6.44 -0.94
CA GLN A 152 -13.40 -5.64 -1.61
C GLN A 152 -13.34 -5.97 -3.10
N MET A 153 -13.47 -7.25 -3.44
CA MET A 153 -13.51 -7.72 -4.82
C MET A 153 -14.79 -7.33 -5.55
N GLU A 154 -15.95 -7.35 -4.89
CA GLU A 154 -17.22 -6.86 -5.45
C GLU A 154 -17.16 -5.36 -5.76
N VAL A 155 -16.67 -4.54 -4.82
CA VAL A 155 -16.46 -3.12 -5.08
C VAL A 155 -15.48 -2.96 -6.22
N ALA A 156 -14.35 -3.66 -6.20
CA ALA A 156 -13.36 -3.56 -7.27
C ALA A 156 -13.98 -3.85 -8.65
N ARG A 157 -14.88 -4.84 -8.77
CA ARG A 157 -15.59 -5.13 -10.01
C ARG A 157 -16.61 -4.08 -10.41
N SER A 158 -17.23 -3.40 -9.44
CA SER A 158 -18.22 -2.34 -9.70
C SER A 158 -17.61 -1.02 -10.18
N GLN A 159 -16.32 -0.80 -9.94
CA GLN A 159 -15.59 0.38 -10.40
C GLN A 159 -15.21 0.28 -11.88
N ASN A 160 -14.73 1.38 -12.45
CA ASN A 160 -14.29 1.41 -13.85
C ASN A 160 -13.09 0.47 -14.11
N LEU A 161 -13.33 -0.62 -14.84
CA LEU A 161 -12.35 -1.65 -15.16
C LEU A 161 -11.20 -1.18 -16.06
N ASP A 162 -11.42 -0.12 -16.85
CA ASP A 162 -10.45 0.46 -17.78
C ASP A 162 -9.64 1.61 -17.16
N ALA A 163 -10.00 2.06 -15.95
CA ALA A 163 -9.28 3.11 -15.26
C ALA A 163 -8.03 2.56 -14.54
N PRO A 164 -6.96 3.38 -14.36
CA PRO A 164 -5.81 2.98 -13.57
C PRO A 164 -6.19 2.66 -12.13
N LEU A 165 -5.48 1.69 -11.56
CA LEU A 165 -5.64 1.26 -10.17
C LEU A 165 -4.30 1.37 -9.45
N PHE A 166 -4.35 1.75 -8.20
CA PHE A 166 -3.27 1.61 -7.24
C PHE A 166 -3.68 0.61 -6.15
N VAL A 167 -2.75 -0.26 -5.77
CA VAL A 167 -2.93 -1.21 -4.68
C VAL A 167 -1.85 -0.97 -3.65
N TYR A 168 -2.30 -0.66 -2.46
CA TYR A 168 -1.50 -0.52 -1.25
C TYR A 168 -1.49 -1.85 -0.52
N ASN A 169 -0.32 -2.30 -0.08
CA ASN A 169 -0.18 -3.42 0.85
C ASN A 169 0.73 -3.03 2.02
N LEU A 170 0.27 -3.31 3.25
CA LEU A 170 1.15 -3.51 4.39
C LEU A 170 1.19 -4.99 4.71
N ASN A 171 2.36 -5.61 4.62
CA ASN A 171 2.54 -7.02 4.86
C ASN A 171 3.18 -7.28 6.23
N LYS A 172 2.69 -8.31 6.90
CA LYS A 172 3.36 -8.95 8.03
C LYS A 172 3.71 -10.38 7.64
N TYR A 173 4.99 -10.72 7.71
CA TYR A 173 5.47 -12.07 7.42
C TYR A 173 5.31 -12.98 8.64
N LYS A 174 5.12 -14.27 8.39
CA LYS A 174 5.34 -15.30 9.41
C LYS A 174 6.84 -15.43 9.69
N ALA A 175 7.19 -15.83 10.91
CA ALA A 175 8.58 -16.13 11.26
C ALA A 175 9.11 -17.30 10.41
N ILE A 176 8.29 -18.35 10.24
CA ILE A 176 8.55 -19.52 9.42
C ILE A 176 7.38 -19.69 8.45
N ALA A 177 7.66 -20.00 7.19
CA ALA A 177 6.62 -20.22 6.20
C ALA A 177 5.91 -21.57 6.43
N GLU A 178 4.60 -21.59 6.26
CA GLU A 178 3.75 -22.78 6.50
C GLU A 178 3.09 -23.22 5.19
N TYR A 179 3.73 -24.14 4.46
CA TYR A 179 3.14 -24.77 3.30
C TYR A 179 2.20 -25.91 3.73
N GLN A 180 1.10 -26.12 3.00
CA GLN A 180 0.18 -27.23 3.28
C GLN A 180 0.85 -28.60 3.08
N GLU A 181 0.40 -29.59 3.87
CA GLU A 181 0.91 -30.97 3.82
C GLU A 181 0.73 -31.57 2.41
N GLY A 182 1.78 -32.23 1.89
CA GLY A 182 1.78 -32.86 0.56
C GLY A 182 2.62 -32.15 -0.50
N ALA A 183 3.16 -30.95 -0.21
CA ALA A 183 4.30 -30.42 -0.96
C ALA A 183 5.55 -31.26 -0.67
N GLU A 184 6.40 -31.49 -1.67
CA GLU A 184 7.74 -32.08 -1.46
C GLU A 184 8.43 -31.42 -0.26
N PRO A 185 9.25 -32.14 0.53
CA PRO A 185 9.91 -31.59 1.70
C PRO A 185 10.86 -30.45 1.29
N GLU A 186 10.33 -29.24 1.29
CA GLU A 186 11.09 -28.02 1.09
C GLU A 186 11.87 -27.72 2.38
N PRO A 187 13.12 -27.21 2.28
CA PRO A 187 13.81 -26.69 3.45
C PRO A 187 12.94 -25.61 4.11
N SER A 188 12.90 -25.61 5.44
CA SER A 188 12.19 -24.58 6.20
C SER A 188 12.73 -23.20 5.81
N VAL A 189 11.86 -22.36 5.25
CA VAL A 189 12.18 -20.98 4.86
C VAL A 189 11.39 -20.00 5.70
N SER A 190 11.90 -18.78 5.84
CA SER A 190 11.18 -17.70 6.49
C SER A 190 9.94 -17.28 5.68
N GLY A 191 8.96 -16.67 6.35
CA GLY A 191 7.78 -16.14 5.65
C GLY A 191 8.13 -15.06 4.63
N LYS A 192 9.19 -14.29 4.87
CA LYS A 192 9.72 -13.31 3.90
C LYS A 192 10.23 -14.00 2.63
N GLU A 193 11.04 -15.06 2.76
CA GLU A 193 11.56 -15.79 1.60
C GLU A 193 10.45 -16.45 0.78
N ALA A 194 9.42 -17.01 1.45
CA ALA A 194 8.23 -17.49 0.76
C ALA A 194 7.53 -16.35 0.01
N TYR A 195 7.32 -15.20 0.66
CA TYR A 195 6.72 -14.04 -0.01
C TYR A 195 7.56 -13.52 -1.19
N ASP A 196 8.88 -13.55 -1.10
CA ASP A 196 9.77 -13.14 -2.20
C ASP A 196 9.63 -14.07 -3.42
N ARG A 197 9.39 -15.39 -3.20
CA ARG A 197 9.04 -16.33 -4.28
C ARG A 197 7.72 -15.96 -4.94
N TYR A 198 6.68 -15.65 -4.14
CA TYR A 198 5.41 -15.12 -4.65
C TYR A 198 5.63 -13.85 -5.47
N ALA A 199 6.34 -12.86 -4.91
CA ALA A 199 6.58 -11.57 -5.56
C ALA A 199 7.32 -11.71 -6.89
N LYS A 200 8.24 -12.67 -7.01
CA LYS A 200 8.92 -12.97 -8.27
C LYS A 200 7.98 -13.52 -9.33
N LEU A 201 7.16 -14.52 -8.99
CA LEU A 201 6.23 -15.18 -9.92
C LEU A 201 5.08 -14.24 -10.32
N ALA A 202 4.35 -13.72 -9.32
CA ALA A 202 3.24 -12.82 -9.55
C ALA A 202 3.71 -11.49 -10.16
N GLY A 203 4.83 -10.95 -9.69
CA GLY A 203 5.40 -9.70 -10.22
C GLY A 203 5.75 -9.79 -11.72
N PHE A 204 6.22 -10.94 -12.20
CA PHE A 204 6.45 -11.13 -13.63
C PHE A 204 5.14 -11.05 -14.43
N GLU A 205 4.09 -11.75 -14.01
CA GLU A 205 2.78 -11.72 -14.68
C GLU A 205 2.12 -10.34 -14.63
N LEU A 206 2.32 -9.59 -13.55
CA LEU A 206 1.90 -8.20 -13.42
C LEU A 206 2.64 -7.29 -14.39
N MET A 207 3.97 -7.43 -14.48
CA MET A 207 4.79 -6.63 -15.41
C MET A 207 4.43 -6.88 -16.87
N ARG A 208 4.03 -8.10 -17.24
CA ARG A 208 3.50 -8.41 -18.59
C ARG A 208 2.24 -7.62 -18.93
N ARG A 209 1.44 -7.26 -17.92
CA ARG A 209 0.23 -6.42 -18.07
C ARG A 209 0.52 -4.93 -17.86
N GLY A 210 1.80 -4.56 -17.68
CA GLY A 210 2.23 -3.19 -17.43
C GLY A 210 2.02 -2.71 -15.99
N ALA A 211 1.69 -3.61 -15.06
CA ALA A 211 1.61 -3.31 -13.64
C ALA A 211 2.99 -3.44 -12.97
N PHE A 212 3.31 -2.53 -12.05
CA PHE A 212 4.58 -2.54 -11.34
C PHE A 212 4.51 -1.77 -10.00
N PRO A 213 5.33 -2.15 -9.01
CA PRO A 213 5.56 -1.34 -7.81
C PRO A 213 6.07 0.05 -8.16
N VAL A 214 5.37 1.08 -7.71
CA VAL A 214 5.74 2.50 -7.90
C VAL A 214 6.41 3.10 -6.66
N TYR A 215 6.16 2.52 -5.49
CA TYR A 215 6.73 2.97 -4.23
C TYR A 215 6.66 1.87 -3.17
N GLY A 216 7.39 2.02 -2.07
CA GLY A 216 7.43 1.05 -0.98
C GLY A 216 8.56 1.33 0.00
N GLY A 217 8.58 0.61 1.10
CA GLY A 217 9.48 0.90 2.20
C GLY A 217 9.27 -0.01 3.41
N THR A 218 9.98 0.29 4.49
CA THR A 218 9.88 -0.39 5.78
C THR A 218 9.11 0.49 6.75
N PRO A 219 7.91 0.07 7.21
CA PRO A 219 7.17 0.79 8.24
C PRO A 219 7.96 0.91 9.54
N ILE A 220 7.92 2.07 10.17
CA ILE A 220 8.63 2.36 11.43
C ILE A 220 7.63 2.38 12.57
N CYS A 221 6.80 3.42 12.61
CA CYS A 221 5.87 3.72 13.68
C CYS A 221 4.65 4.50 13.14
N LEU A 222 3.58 4.50 13.91
CA LEU A 222 2.41 5.34 13.68
C LEU A 222 2.62 6.68 14.40
N LEU A 223 2.82 7.76 13.64
CA LEU A 223 3.07 9.09 14.22
C LEU A 223 1.78 9.73 14.75
N ALA A 224 0.67 9.45 14.08
CA ALA A 224 -0.64 9.92 14.47
C ALA A 224 -1.69 8.89 14.05
N GLY A 225 -2.74 8.73 14.85
CA GLY A 225 -3.84 7.83 14.53
C GLY A 225 -4.84 7.74 15.66
N GLU A 226 -6.01 7.20 15.36
CA GLU A 226 -6.97 6.83 16.39
C GLU A 226 -6.48 5.60 17.18
N PRO A 227 -6.84 5.50 18.49
CA PRO A 227 -6.62 4.27 19.24
C PRO A 227 -7.21 3.07 18.49
N ASP A 228 -6.51 1.93 18.52
CA ASP A 228 -6.95 0.67 17.91
C ASP A 228 -7.03 0.69 16.36
N CYS A 229 -6.43 1.69 15.72
CA CYS A 229 -6.27 1.68 14.26
C CYS A 229 -5.40 0.48 13.84
N MET A 230 -5.83 -0.29 12.83
CA MET A 230 -5.08 -1.45 12.31
C MET A 230 -3.65 -1.13 11.85
N LEU A 231 -3.37 0.15 11.58
CA LEU A 231 -2.05 0.63 11.19
C LEU A 231 -1.08 0.74 12.37
N GLN A 232 -1.57 0.68 13.62
CA GLN A 232 -0.78 0.67 14.84
C GLN A 232 -0.01 -0.65 15.03
N ASP A 233 -0.46 -1.72 14.39
CA ASP A 233 0.24 -3.01 14.43
C ASP A 233 1.63 -2.94 13.79
N SER A 234 2.52 -3.88 14.15
CA SER A 234 3.84 -3.99 13.53
C SER A 234 3.76 -4.56 12.10
N TRP A 235 4.20 -3.80 11.12
CA TRP A 235 4.24 -4.19 9.70
C TRP A 235 5.68 -4.29 9.20
N ASP A 236 5.98 -5.30 8.38
CA ASP A 236 7.35 -5.54 7.93
C ASP A 236 7.63 -4.88 6.58
N LYS A 237 6.61 -4.68 5.75
CA LYS A 237 6.79 -4.13 4.39
C LYS A 237 5.58 -3.32 3.93
N PHE A 238 5.85 -2.12 3.44
CA PHE A 238 4.93 -1.32 2.66
C PHE A 238 5.24 -1.45 1.16
N ILE A 239 4.21 -1.69 0.34
CA ILE A 239 4.32 -1.75 -1.12
C ILE A 239 3.14 -1.02 -1.75
N PHE A 240 3.41 -0.14 -2.71
CA PHE A 240 2.42 0.57 -3.49
C PHE A 240 2.59 0.25 -4.98
N VAL A 241 1.59 -0.38 -5.57
CA VAL A 241 1.64 -0.95 -6.92
C VAL A 241 0.67 -0.21 -7.82
N ARG A 242 1.12 0.18 -9.02
CA ARG A 242 0.25 0.74 -10.07
C ARG A 242 -0.11 -0.34 -11.08
N TYR A 243 -1.37 -0.35 -11.48
CA TYR A 243 -1.91 -1.13 -12.58
C TYR A 243 -2.40 -0.15 -13.66
N PRO A 244 -2.10 -0.38 -14.95
CA PRO A 244 -2.60 0.46 -16.03
C PRO A 244 -4.13 0.47 -16.09
N GLN A 245 -4.74 -0.69 -15.85
CA GLN A 245 -6.18 -0.86 -15.77
C GLN A 245 -6.52 -1.77 -14.59
N ARG A 246 -7.61 -1.47 -13.91
CA ARG A 246 -8.13 -2.28 -12.80
C ARG A 246 -8.36 -3.74 -13.18
N ARG A 247 -8.81 -4.01 -14.42
CA ARG A 247 -8.96 -5.39 -14.94
C ARG A 247 -7.66 -6.20 -14.87
N ASN A 248 -6.49 -5.56 -14.97
CA ASN A 248 -5.21 -6.29 -14.94
C ASN A 248 -5.00 -6.98 -13.60
N LEU A 249 -5.43 -6.36 -12.48
CA LEU A 249 -5.40 -7.02 -11.18
C LEU A 249 -6.40 -8.18 -11.16
N LEU A 250 -7.66 -7.90 -11.48
CA LEU A 250 -8.75 -8.88 -11.38
C LEU A 250 -8.48 -10.13 -12.22
N THR A 251 -8.16 -9.96 -13.50
CA THR A 251 -7.79 -11.08 -14.38
C THR A 251 -6.57 -11.86 -13.88
N THR A 252 -5.61 -11.19 -13.23
CA THR A 252 -4.44 -11.89 -12.68
C THR A 252 -4.81 -12.74 -11.47
N ILE A 253 -5.56 -12.18 -10.51
CA ILE A 253 -5.83 -12.85 -9.23
C ILE A 253 -6.99 -13.86 -9.32
N GLU A 254 -7.81 -13.79 -10.37
CA GLU A 254 -8.92 -14.71 -10.64
C GLU A 254 -8.56 -15.79 -11.68
N GLY A 255 -7.37 -15.75 -12.27
CA GLY A 255 -6.94 -16.67 -13.32
C GLY A 255 -6.12 -17.86 -12.81
N ASP A 256 -6.12 -18.97 -13.56
CA ASP A 256 -5.45 -20.23 -13.20
C ASP A 256 -3.94 -20.09 -12.96
N ALA A 257 -3.28 -19.17 -13.69
CA ALA A 257 -1.85 -18.90 -13.55
C ALA A 257 -1.46 -18.35 -12.16
N PHE A 258 -2.44 -17.89 -11.38
CA PHE A 258 -2.24 -17.35 -10.05
C PHE A 258 -1.97 -18.42 -8.99
N GLY A 259 -2.58 -19.59 -9.12
CA GLY A 259 -2.58 -20.64 -8.09
C GLY A 259 -1.17 -21.09 -7.68
N GLU A 260 -0.25 -21.19 -8.65
CA GLU A 260 1.14 -21.58 -8.38
C GLU A 260 1.90 -20.55 -7.53
N SER A 261 1.60 -19.26 -7.68
CA SER A 261 2.21 -18.21 -6.87
C SER A 261 1.51 -18.05 -5.52
N GLN A 262 0.19 -18.31 -5.47
CA GLN A 262 -0.67 -18.13 -4.30
C GLN A 262 -0.15 -18.89 -3.08
N LYS A 263 0.25 -20.16 -3.27
CA LYS A 263 0.78 -21.02 -2.20
C LYS A 263 1.95 -20.39 -1.43
N HIS A 264 2.78 -19.60 -2.11
CA HIS A 264 3.93 -18.94 -1.49
C HIS A 264 3.51 -17.73 -0.64
N ARG A 265 2.48 -16.98 -1.07
CA ARG A 265 1.91 -15.90 -0.26
C ARG A 265 1.20 -16.46 0.97
N ASP A 266 0.45 -17.53 0.80
CA ASP A 266 -0.32 -18.20 1.87
C ASP A 266 0.60 -18.78 2.94
N ALA A 267 1.70 -19.38 2.51
CA ALA A 267 2.72 -19.87 3.42
C ALA A 267 3.46 -18.73 4.13
N GLY A 268 3.71 -17.60 3.44
CA GLY A 268 4.60 -16.55 3.92
C GLY A 268 3.97 -15.43 4.75
N LEU A 269 2.71 -15.07 4.49
CA LEU A 269 2.05 -13.95 5.17
C LEU A 269 1.28 -14.40 6.40
N ALA A 270 1.42 -13.63 7.48
CA ALA A 270 0.57 -13.73 8.66
C ALA A 270 -0.69 -12.87 8.50
N ARG A 271 -0.53 -11.66 7.96
CA ARG A 271 -1.62 -10.67 7.78
C ARG A 271 -1.25 -9.61 6.75
N VAL A 272 -2.26 -8.96 6.20
CA VAL A 272 -2.11 -7.84 5.27
C VAL A 272 -3.17 -6.76 5.48
N ALA A 273 -2.80 -5.50 5.33
CA ALA A 273 -3.73 -4.41 5.06
C ALA A 273 -3.71 -4.09 3.56
N ILE A 274 -4.85 -4.19 2.87
CA ILE A 274 -4.96 -3.96 1.43
C ILE A 274 -5.95 -2.83 1.17
N PHE A 275 -5.49 -1.76 0.53
CA PHE A 275 -6.36 -0.69 0.04
C PHE A 275 -6.24 -0.61 -1.47
N MET A 276 -7.39 -0.60 -2.16
CA MET A 276 -7.48 -0.31 -3.58
C MET A 276 -7.86 1.16 -3.74
N ALA A 277 -7.22 1.84 -4.68
CA ALA A 277 -7.41 3.26 -4.87
C ALA A 277 -7.29 3.65 -6.35
N SER A 278 -8.03 4.66 -6.76
CA SER A 278 -7.96 5.26 -8.09
C SER A 278 -7.15 6.56 -8.02
N PRO A 279 -6.51 7.00 -9.13
CA PRO A 279 -5.99 8.37 -9.20
C PRO A 279 -7.11 9.35 -8.83
N VAL A 280 -6.80 10.40 -8.05
CA VAL A 280 -7.76 11.49 -7.87
C VAL A 280 -8.06 12.07 -9.24
N GLY A 281 -9.34 12.16 -9.60
CA GLY A 281 -9.75 12.79 -10.85
C GLY A 281 -9.17 14.19 -10.92
N SER A 282 -8.69 14.58 -12.11
CA SER A 282 -8.32 15.96 -12.41
C SER A 282 -9.58 16.83 -12.39
N GLY A 283 -10.07 17.13 -11.17
CA GLY A 283 -11.04 18.18 -10.90
C GLY A 283 -10.34 19.50 -10.68
#